data_AF-A0A381YS20-F1
#
_entry.id   AF-A0A381YS20-F1
#
_cell.length_a   1.000
_cell.length_b   1.000
_cell.length_c   1.000
_cell.angle_alpha   90.00
_cell.angle_beta   90.00
_cell.angle_gamma   90.00
#
_symmetry.space_group_name_H-M   'P 1'
#
loop_
_entity.id
_entity.type
_entity.pdbx_description
1 polymer ?
#
loop_
_entity_poly.entity_id
_entity_poly.type
_entity_poly.pdbx_seq_one_letter_code
_entity_poly.pdbx_strand_id
1 'polypeptide(L)'
;MIPLTDYIKRNVYIRQVGSSLAIQKLLEAFHRHNCNDPEIILLHALIKYPQWYENISLLEHLDKKYLKRLRKNPKVFFILDASTEGFSTIYGNTPFFDILYFNCEKFDISPEKIIFISSNMVDEQNIIRYNTEHNIDKSINVICFNNFEQMLFNLRKETLPQPDVAYNPERLDELVEKKYLEVVGETKKLYYGEKYFLSLSRVNRPHRTLSAYELFHSEIFSKGVLSHDKIKNTKETIRHLHEQLPKNAGITQKDLSKFSTYLPLIADTHDFKTNHAMYLNANLHHSTLFQVVGETFINDWDCTSRFWSEKTFRSIFHMQPFLIWGQPNANKHLQDYGYKLYDKMFDYSFDAERDTYRRWSMLLKIITNTVKRLNKMSKEEHLKWRFQQQDVLKHNYKVMYREDHTKQAFKKLVFKLIK
;
A
#
# COMPACT_ATOMS: atom_id res chain seq x y z
N MET A 1 -8.67 -9.92 28.43
CA MET A 1 -9.48 -8.93 27.70
C MET A 1 -9.12 -7.56 28.26
N ILE A 2 -8.53 -6.66 27.46
CA ILE A 2 -8.06 -5.34 27.95
C ILE A 2 -9.30 -4.42 28.10
N PRO A 3 -9.55 -3.81 29.27
CA PRO A 3 -10.75 -3.01 29.48
C PRO A 3 -10.75 -1.74 28.62
N LEU A 4 -11.84 -1.52 27.88
CA LEU A 4 -12.17 -0.27 27.20
C LEU A 4 -12.44 0.82 28.25
N THR A 5 -11.38 1.48 28.70
CA THR A 5 -11.48 2.81 29.32
C THR A 5 -11.09 3.83 28.26
N ASP A 6 -11.84 4.93 28.15
CA ASP A 6 -11.37 6.07 27.36
C ASP A 6 -10.09 6.59 28.01
N TYR A 7 -9.01 6.63 27.24
CA TYR A 7 -7.72 7.18 27.69
C TYR A 7 -7.19 8.27 26.76
N ILE A 8 -7.80 8.47 25.59
CA ILE A 8 -7.49 9.54 24.65
C ILE A 8 -8.66 10.52 24.63
N LYS A 9 -8.42 11.75 25.09
CA LYS A 9 -9.35 12.87 24.97
C LYS A 9 -9.55 13.22 23.50
N ARG A 10 -10.78 13.57 23.13
CA ARG A 10 -11.14 14.00 21.77
C ARG A 10 -10.24 15.15 21.30
N ASN A 11 -9.61 14.98 20.15
CA ASN A 11 -8.73 15.95 19.51
C ASN A 11 -8.72 15.76 17.97
N VAL A 12 -7.96 16.58 17.25
CA VAL A 12 -7.90 16.55 15.77
C VAL A 12 -6.80 15.63 15.20
N TYR A 13 -5.84 15.20 16.02
CA TYR A 13 -4.62 14.49 15.60
C TYR A 13 -4.72 12.97 15.69
N ILE A 14 -5.27 12.46 16.79
CA ILE A 14 -5.32 11.03 17.09
C ILE A 14 -6.70 10.62 17.58
N ARG A 15 -7.01 9.34 17.44
CA ARG A 15 -8.18 8.70 18.03
C ARG A 15 -7.80 7.38 18.67
N GLN A 16 -8.53 7.04 19.72
CA GLN A 16 -8.60 5.69 20.21
C GLN A 16 -9.36 4.83 19.20
N VAL A 17 -8.93 3.58 19.04
CA VAL A 17 -9.62 2.58 18.26
C VAL A 17 -9.79 1.32 19.09
N GLY A 18 -10.93 0.63 18.94
CA GLY A 18 -11.14 -0.65 19.63
C GLY A 18 -10.20 -1.74 19.13
N SER A 19 -9.81 -1.66 17.84
CA SER A 19 -8.81 -2.52 17.21
C SER A 19 -8.34 -1.89 15.89
N SER A 20 -7.07 -2.10 15.54
CA SER A 20 -6.52 -1.97 14.17
C SER A 20 -5.90 -3.30 13.73
N LEU A 21 -5.50 -3.42 12.46
CA LEU A 21 -4.77 -4.60 12.01
C LEU A 21 -3.39 -4.69 12.71
N ALA A 22 -2.71 -3.56 12.88
CA ALA A 22 -1.41 -3.50 13.56
C ALA A 22 -1.47 -4.04 15.00
N ILE A 23 -2.45 -3.60 15.79
CA ILE A 23 -2.59 -4.09 17.17
C ILE A 23 -2.99 -5.57 17.21
N GLN A 24 -3.82 -6.05 16.26
CA GLN A 24 -4.13 -7.48 16.13
C GLN A 24 -2.86 -8.30 15.87
N LYS A 25 -2.02 -7.88 14.93
CA LYS A 25 -0.75 -8.55 14.62
C LYS A 25 0.22 -8.54 15.80
N LEU A 26 0.28 -7.45 16.55
CA LEU A 26 1.09 -7.37 17.77
C LEU A 26 0.61 -8.36 18.84
N LEU A 27 -0.70 -8.41 19.11
CA LEU A 27 -1.29 -9.34 20.08
C LEU A 27 -1.13 -10.81 19.64
N GLU A 28 -1.30 -11.10 18.34
CA GLU A 28 -1.02 -12.42 17.76
C GLU A 28 0.44 -12.82 17.95
N ALA A 29 1.38 -11.88 17.79
CA ALA A 29 2.81 -12.14 18.00
C ALA A 29 3.13 -12.44 19.48
N PHE A 30 2.54 -11.71 20.42
CA PHE A 30 2.65 -12.02 21.87
C PHE A 30 2.17 -13.43 22.17
N HIS A 31 1.00 -13.80 21.64
CA HIS A 31 0.42 -15.12 21.85
C HIS A 31 1.26 -16.23 21.21
N ARG A 32 1.64 -16.07 19.95
CA ARG A 32 2.42 -17.06 19.18
C ARG A 32 3.77 -17.39 19.81
N HIS A 33 4.38 -16.42 20.48
CA HIS A 33 5.71 -16.58 21.09
C HIS A 33 5.68 -16.77 22.60
N ASN A 34 4.51 -17.08 23.18
CA ASN A 34 4.34 -17.29 24.63
C ASN A 34 4.90 -16.13 25.47
N CYS A 35 4.78 -14.90 24.97
CA CYS A 35 5.28 -13.68 25.60
C CYS A 35 4.15 -12.86 26.25
N ASN A 36 2.98 -13.47 26.47
CA ASN A 36 1.84 -12.78 27.05
C ASN A 36 2.15 -12.35 28.49
N ASP A 37 2.15 -11.04 28.71
CA ASP A 37 2.31 -10.45 30.03
C ASP A 37 1.11 -9.53 30.33
N PRO A 38 0.26 -9.87 31.31
CA PRO A 38 -0.94 -9.09 31.64
C PRO A 38 -0.61 -7.71 32.24
N GLU A 39 0.64 -7.46 32.64
CA GLU A 39 1.08 -6.16 33.14
C GLU A 39 1.46 -5.19 32.01
N ILE A 40 1.65 -5.69 30.78
CA ILE A 40 1.91 -4.86 29.61
C ILE A 40 0.65 -4.10 29.21
N ILE A 41 0.79 -2.78 29.05
CA ILE A 41 -0.30 -1.89 28.64
C ILE A 41 0.12 -1.10 27.42
N LEU A 42 -0.68 -1.21 26.38
CA LEU A 42 -0.48 -0.55 25.10
C LEU A 42 -1.51 0.58 24.95
N LEU A 43 -1.05 1.83 25.02
CA LEU A 43 -1.87 3.02 24.77
C LEU A 43 -1.88 3.30 23.27
N HIS A 44 -2.90 2.82 22.56
CA HIS A 44 -2.96 2.80 21.10
C HIS A 44 -3.72 3.99 20.51
N ALA A 45 -2.99 4.81 19.75
CA ALA A 45 -3.51 5.98 19.07
C ALA A 45 -3.37 5.82 17.55
N LEU A 46 -4.50 5.78 16.84
CA LEU A 46 -4.52 5.81 15.37
C LEU A 46 -4.52 7.26 14.90
N ILE A 47 -3.69 7.58 13.90
CA ILE A 47 -3.63 8.91 13.31
C ILE A 47 -4.98 9.36 12.70
N LYS A 48 -5.16 10.67 12.65
CA LYS A 48 -6.14 11.37 11.82
C LYS A 48 -5.42 12.17 10.75
N TYR A 49 -6.20 12.94 9.97
CA TYR A 49 -5.70 13.71 8.84
C TYR A 49 -5.81 15.24 9.05
N PRO A 50 -5.30 15.81 10.17
CA PRO A 50 -5.08 17.26 10.22
C PRO A 50 -3.78 17.61 9.49
N GLN A 51 -3.44 18.89 9.50
CA GLN A 51 -2.08 19.32 9.21
C GLN A 51 -1.16 18.96 10.39
N TRP A 52 0.01 18.41 10.09
CA TRP A 52 1.00 18.00 11.07
C TRP A 52 2.16 19.01 11.13
N TYR A 53 2.68 19.23 12.34
CA TYR A 53 3.78 20.14 12.67
C TYR A 53 4.67 19.46 13.72
N GLU A 54 5.96 19.76 13.71
CA GLU A 54 6.98 19.10 14.56
C GLU A 54 6.68 19.19 16.06
N ASN A 55 6.11 20.30 16.53
CA ASN A 55 5.86 20.58 17.94
C ASN A 55 4.43 20.23 18.43
N ILE A 56 3.74 19.31 17.75
CA ILE A 56 2.41 18.85 18.19
C ILE A 56 2.55 18.04 19.48
N SER A 57 1.72 18.37 20.47
CA SER A 57 1.73 17.74 21.80
C SER A 57 0.74 16.58 21.92
N LEU A 58 0.96 15.48 21.19
CA LEU A 58 0.08 14.30 21.17
C LEU A 58 -0.27 13.74 22.55
N LEU A 59 0.71 13.64 23.46
CA LEU A 59 0.53 12.98 24.75
C LEU A 59 -0.27 13.83 25.75
N GLU A 60 -0.54 15.11 25.46
CA GLU A 60 -1.45 15.93 26.28
C GLU A 60 -2.89 15.45 26.22
N HIS A 61 -3.23 14.76 25.14
CA HIS A 61 -4.54 14.16 24.93
C HIS A 61 -4.68 12.83 25.68
N LEU A 62 -3.61 12.28 26.25
CA LEU A 62 -3.74 11.16 27.16
C LEU A 62 -4.32 11.62 28.50
N ASP A 63 -5.16 10.78 29.09
CA ASP A 63 -5.62 11.02 30.45
C ASP A 63 -4.46 11.04 31.44
N LYS A 64 -4.54 11.96 32.42
CA LYS A 64 -3.47 12.21 33.40
C LYS A 64 -3.01 10.94 34.11
N LYS A 65 -3.94 10.02 34.38
CA LYS A 65 -3.66 8.69 34.97
C LYS A 65 -2.73 7.87 34.07
N TYR A 66 -3.05 7.75 32.79
CA TYR A 66 -2.27 6.96 31.83
C TYR A 66 -0.96 7.62 31.44
N LEU A 67 -0.93 8.95 31.33
CA LEU A 67 0.32 9.70 31.13
C LEU A 67 1.30 9.48 32.30
N LYS A 68 0.82 9.52 33.55
CA LYS A 68 1.63 9.20 34.74
C LYS A 68 2.15 7.76 34.72
N ARG A 69 1.33 6.81 34.25
CA ARG A 69 1.72 5.39 34.13
C ARG A 69 2.76 5.19 33.03
N LEU A 70 2.57 5.79 31.86
CA LEU A 70 3.54 5.77 30.76
C LEU A 70 4.89 6.30 31.21
N ARG A 71 4.92 7.39 31.99
CA ARG A 71 6.16 7.90 32.60
C ARG A 71 6.81 6.89 33.54
N LYS A 72 6.07 6.37 34.53
CA LYS A 72 6.65 5.65 35.68
C LYS A 72 6.78 4.14 35.53
N ASN A 73 5.86 3.48 34.83
CA ASN A 73 5.82 2.01 34.74
C ASN A 73 6.57 1.56 33.47
N PRO A 74 7.54 0.65 33.57
CA PRO A 74 8.33 0.17 32.42
C PRO A 74 7.50 -0.65 31.41
N LYS A 75 6.38 -1.25 31.84
CA LYS A 75 5.51 -2.10 31.00
C LYS A 75 4.39 -1.33 30.31
N VAL A 76 4.42 0.00 30.32
CA VAL A 76 3.40 0.84 29.68
C VAL A 76 4.03 1.53 28.48
N PHE A 77 3.45 1.30 27.30
CA PHE A 77 3.95 1.81 26.03
C PHE A 77 2.88 2.65 25.33
N PHE A 78 3.31 3.66 24.58
CA PHE A 78 2.44 4.43 23.69
C PHE A 78 2.67 4.02 22.24
N ILE A 79 1.59 3.70 21.53
CA ILE A 79 1.62 3.32 20.12
C ILE A 79 1.00 4.45 19.31
N LEU A 80 1.80 5.10 18.45
CA LEU A 80 1.29 5.90 17.35
C LEU A 80 1.20 5.01 16.10
N ASP A 81 -0.03 4.70 15.71
CA ASP A 81 -0.34 3.86 14.56
C ASP A 81 -0.62 4.74 13.34
N ALA A 82 0.33 4.70 12.40
CA ALA A 82 0.24 5.31 11.08
C ALA A 82 0.22 4.24 9.97
N SER A 83 -0.17 3.00 10.28
CA SER A 83 -0.09 1.86 9.36
C SER A 83 -1.05 1.93 8.17
N THR A 84 -1.88 2.98 8.05
CA THR A 84 -2.70 3.20 6.86
C THR A 84 -2.01 4.06 5.81
N GLU A 85 -0.82 4.57 6.11
CA GLU A 85 -0.11 5.55 5.31
C GLU A 85 1.36 5.17 5.12
N GLY A 86 1.96 5.74 4.08
CA GLY A 86 3.36 5.49 3.70
C GLY A 86 4.15 6.77 3.46
N PHE A 87 3.77 7.87 4.10
CA PHE A 87 4.48 9.13 3.98
C PHE A 87 5.91 9.03 4.53
N SER A 88 6.80 9.86 4.01
CA SER A 88 8.11 10.04 4.66
C SER A 88 7.92 10.74 6.01
N THR A 89 8.64 10.23 7.00
CA THR A 89 8.65 10.71 8.39
C THR A 89 9.69 11.80 8.62
N ILE A 90 10.64 11.95 7.69
CA ILE A 90 11.76 12.89 7.75
C ILE A 90 11.66 14.00 6.70
N TYR A 91 10.96 13.75 5.60
CA TYR A 91 10.70 14.72 4.55
C TYR A 91 9.20 14.79 4.22
N GLY A 92 8.70 15.98 3.94
CA GLY A 92 7.28 16.20 3.62
C GLY A 92 6.49 16.77 4.81
N ASN A 93 5.19 16.50 4.84
CA ASN A 93 4.24 17.20 5.71
C ASN A 93 3.78 16.37 6.91
N THR A 94 4.50 15.29 7.25
CA THR A 94 4.18 14.37 8.34
C THR A 94 5.43 14.07 9.17
N PRO A 95 5.94 15.05 9.94
CA PRO A 95 7.18 14.94 10.72
C PRO A 95 6.97 14.10 11.99
N PHE A 96 6.59 12.83 11.83
CA PHE A 96 6.19 11.99 12.95
C PHE A 96 7.35 11.71 13.92
N PHE A 97 8.59 11.65 13.45
CA PHE A 97 9.74 11.48 14.34
C PHE A 97 9.94 12.71 15.23
N ASP A 98 9.93 13.91 14.66
CA ASP A 98 10.01 15.17 15.43
C ASP A 98 8.90 15.26 16.47
N ILE A 99 7.66 14.96 16.08
CA ILE A 99 6.51 14.97 16.98
C ILE A 99 6.72 14.01 18.14
N LEU A 100 7.15 12.77 17.86
CA LEU A 100 7.32 11.76 18.90
C LEU A 100 8.46 12.12 19.86
N TYR A 101 9.59 12.61 19.37
CA TYR A 101 10.68 13.08 20.24
C TYR A 101 10.32 14.33 21.03
N PHE A 102 9.65 15.30 20.42
CA PHE A 102 9.10 16.48 21.11
C PHE A 102 8.18 16.08 22.28
N ASN A 103 7.33 15.08 22.08
CA ASN A 103 6.47 14.57 23.15
C ASN A 103 7.26 13.83 24.25
N CYS A 104 8.32 13.11 23.89
CA CYS A 104 9.19 12.46 24.87
C CYS A 104 9.83 13.50 25.80
N GLU A 105 10.40 14.56 25.21
CA GLU A 105 11.03 15.65 25.94
C GLU A 105 10.00 16.40 26.81
N LYS A 106 8.91 16.89 26.19
CA LYS A 106 7.89 17.70 26.88
C LYS A 106 7.27 17.00 28.09
N PHE A 107 7.11 15.68 28.03
CA PHE A 107 6.42 14.91 29.07
C PHE A 107 7.34 14.05 29.93
N ASP A 108 8.67 14.17 29.77
CA ASP A 108 9.67 13.38 30.49
C ASP A 108 9.38 11.86 30.35
N ILE A 109 9.34 11.38 29.10
CA ILE A 109 9.07 9.98 28.74
C ILE A 109 10.26 9.44 27.97
N SER A 110 10.77 8.27 28.37
CA SER A 110 11.84 7.60 27.62
C SER A 110 11.35 7.26 26.19
N PRO A 111 12.11 7.59 25.14
CA PRO A 111 11.79 7.22 23.76
C PRO A 111 11.53 5.72 23.57
N GLU A 112 12.20 4.86 24.34
CA GLU A 112 12.02 3.41 24.31
C GLU A 112 10.60 2.94 24.70
N LYS A 113 9.78 3.82 25.28
CA LYS A 113 8.36 3.55 25.57
C LYS A 113 7.41 3.92 24.44
N ILE A 114 7.93 4.55 23.39
CA ILE A 114 7.16 4.94 22.21
C ILE A 114 7.33 3.90 21.12
N ILE A 115 6.23 3.52 20.51
CA ILE A 115 6.16 2.61 19.37
C ILE A 115 5.49 3.36 18.23
N PHE A 116 6.18 3.49 17.12
CA PHE A 116 5.66 4.02 15.88
C PHE A 116 5.47 2.89 14.89
N ILE A 117 4.24 2.72 14.41
CA ILE A 117 3.88 1.69 13.43
C ILE A 117 3.62 2.38 12.09
N SER A 118 4.36 1.94 11.07
CA SER A 118 4.32 2.54 9.74
C SER A 118 4.06 1.51 8.64
N SER A 119 3.44 1.95 7.55
CA SER A 119 3.47 1.22 6.27
C SER A 119 4.44 1.82 5.25
N ASN A 120 5.20 2.84 5.64
CA ASN A 120 6.41 3.20 4.93
C ASN A 120 7.51 2.17 5.27
N MET A 121 7.83 1.32 4.29
CA MET A 121 8.66 0.14 4.48
C MET A 121 10.16 0.43 4.59
N VAL A 122 10.55 1.70 4.64
CA VAL A 122 11.92 2.15 4.91
C VAL A 122 12.07 2.93 6.23
N ASP A 123 11.01 3.04 7.05
CA ASP A 123 11.07 3.82 8.29
C ASP A 123 11.99 3.21 9.36
N GLU A 124 12.23 1.88 9.35
CA GLU A 124 13.24 1.26 10.20
C GLU A 124 14.67 1.77 9.87
N GLN A 125 14.94 2.09 8.60
CA GLN A 125 16.19 2.73 8.18
C GLN A 125 16.15 4.24 8.44
N ASN A 126 15.01 4.90 8.17
CA ASN A 126 14.87 6.34 8.37
C ASN A 126 15.08 6.73 9.83
N ILE A 127 14.62 5.93 10.81
CA ILE A 127 14.82 6.27 12.22
C ILE A 127 16.29 6.18 12.64
N ILE A 128 17.05 5.23 12.07
CA ILE A 128 18.50 5.13 12.31
C ILE A 128 19.20 6.37 11.76
N ARG A 129 18.84 6.77 10.52
CA ARG A 129 19.35 7.99 9.89
C ARG A 129 19.01 9.23 10.72
N TYR A 130 17.74 9.41 11.07
CA TYR A 130 17.25 10.54 11.85
C TYR A 130 17.98 10.65 13.19
N ASN A 131 18.09 9.55 13.96
CA ASN A 131 18.78 9.58 15.24
C ASN A 131 20.28 9.93 15.09
N THR A 132 20.91 9.45 14.02
CA THR A 132 22.32 9.77 13.74
C THR A 132 22.50 11.26 13.43
N GLU A 133 21.63 11.82 12.58
CA GLU A 133 21.67 13.23 12.18
C GLU A 133 21.36 14.17 13.36
N HIS A 134 20.55 13.73 14.33
CA HIS A 134 20.13 14.51 15.50
C HIS A 134 20.87 14.17 16.81
N ASN A 135 21.88 13.30 16.79
CA ASN A 135 22.63 12.84 17.97
C ASN A 135 21.73 12.27 19.09
N ILE A 136 20.79 11.40 18.74
CA ILE A 136 19.84 10.78 19.68
C ILE A 136 20.32 9.38 20.10
N ASP A 137 20.63 9.21 21.38
CA ASP A 137 21.10 7.93 21.94
C ASP A 137 19.97 6.93 22.21
N LYS A 138 18.83 7.41 22.72
CA LYS A 138 17.66 6.57 23.05
C LYS A 138 16.62 6.69 21.96
N SER A 139 16.45 5.62 21.18
CA SER A 139 15.53 5.60 20.05
C SER A 139 14.10 5.25 20.46
N ILE A 140 13.12 5.84 19.77
CA ILE A 140 11.78 5.26 19.68
C ILE A 140 11.82 3.88 19.00
N ASN A 141 10.80 3.05 19.23
CA ASN A 141 10.65 1.79 18.51
C ASN A 141 9.88 2.03 17.22
N VAL A 142 10.48 1.72 16.08
CA VAL A 142 9.80 1.78 14.79
C VAL A 142 9.59 0.37 14.26
N ILE A 143 8.41 0.09 13.75
CA ILE A 143 8.08 -1.16 13.06
C ILE A 143 7.37 -0.83 11.75
N CYS A 144 7.83 -1.49 10.69
CA CYS A 144 7.24 -1.38 9.36
C CYS A 144 6.54 -2.68 8.98
N PHE A 145 5.31 -2.57 8.45
CA PHE A 145 4.66 -3.71 7.80
C PHE A 145 3.69 -3.26 6.71
N ASN A 146 3.46 -4.15 5.73
CA ASN A 146 2.53 -3.91 4.64
C ASN A 146 1.09 -4.13 5.10
N ASN A 147 0.45 -3.10 5.66
CA ASN A 147 -0.93 -3.19 6.15
C ASN A 147 -1.93 -3.63 5.08
N PHE A 148 -1.71 -3.23 3.83
CA PHE A 148 -2.62 -3.53 2.72
C PHE A 148 -2.50 -4.95 2.15
N GLU A 149 -1.42 -5.66 2.48
CA GLU A 149 -1.19 -7.04 2.04
C GLU A 149 -2.28 -7.98 2.56
N GLN A 150 -2.62 -7.87 3.84
CA GLN A 150 -3.62 -8.72 4.48
C GLN A 150 -5.05 -8.18 4.37
N MET A 151 -5.19 -6.89 4.05
CA MET A 151 -6.49 -6.22 4.00
C MET A 151 -7.49 -6.97 3.11
N LEU A 152 -7.03 -7.52 1.98
CA LEU A 152 -7.90 -8.22 1.01
C LEU A 152 -8.46 -9.54 1.54
N PHE A 153 -7.69 -10.28 2.34
CA PHE A 153 -8.17 -11.51 2.97
C PHE A 153 -9.19 -11.24 4.09
N ASN A 154 -9.12 -10.05 4.71
CA ASN A 154 -10.02 -9.63 5.79
C ASN A 154 -11.38 -9.12 5.29
N LEU A 155 -11.58 -8.99 3.97
CA LEU A 155 -12.84 -8.53 3.39
C LEU A 155 -13.96 -9.58 3.46
N ARG A 156 -13.61 -10.87 3.50
CA ARG A 156 -14.55 -11.99 3.59
C ARG A 156 -14.03 -13.02 4.59
N LYS A 157 -14.91 -13.58 5.42
CA LYS A 157 -14.51 -14.55 6.46
C LYS A 157 -13.86 -15.80 5.85
N GLU A 158 -14.32 -16.21 4.68
CA GLU A 158 -13.88 -17.41 3.99
C GLU A 158 -12.48 -17.26 3.38
N THR A 159 -12.01 -16.01 3.20
CA THR A 159 -10.68 -15.72 2.65
C THR A 159 -9.62 -15.53 3.73
N LEU A 160 -9.99 -15.53 5.02
CA LEU A 160 -9.04 -15.31 6.11
C LEU A 160 -7.94 -16.38 6.10
N PRO A 161 -6.65 -15.99 6.27
CA PRO A 161 -5.58 -16.98 6.32
C PRO A 161 -5.72 -17.82 7.59
N GLN A 162 -5.61 -19.13 7.42
CA GLN A 162 -5.71 -20.09 8.52
C GLN A 162 -4.28 -20.49 8.94
N PRO A 163 -3.89 -20.35 10.21
CA PRO A 163 -2.53 -20.67 10.65
C PRO A 163 -2.10 -22.11 10.34
N ASP A 164 -2.99 -23.09 10.53
CA ASP A 164 -2.71 -24.50 10.25
C ASP A 164 -2.47 -24.77 8.76
N VAL A 165 -3.07 -23.97 7.87
CA VAL A 165 -2.82 -24.02 6.43
C VAL A 165 -1.53 -23.26 6.10
N ALA A 166 -1.34 -22.05 6.61
CA ALA A 166 -0.20 -21.20 6.27
C ALA A 166 1.16 -21.86 6.55
N TYR A 167 1.24 -22.68 7.61
CA TYR A 167 2.45 -23.37 8.05
C TYR A 167 2.54 -24.85 7.65
N ASN A 168 1.53 -25.39 6.98
CA ASN A 168 1.59 -26.72 6.40
C ASN A 168 1.82 -26.57 4.88
N PRO A 169 3.04 -26.86 4.37
CA PRO A 169 3.35 -26.68 2.95
C PRO A 169 2.38 -27.41 2.02
N GLU A 170 2.01 -28.64 2.34
CA GLU A 170 1.11 -29.46 1.51
C GLU A 170 -0.29 -28.83 1.44
N ARG A 171 -0.88 -28.48 2.59
CA ARG A 171 -2.20 -27.84 2.64
C ARG A 171 -2.22 -26.47 1.95
N LEU A 172 -1.15 -25.68 2.12
CA LEU A 172 -1.05 -24.39 1.44
C LEU A 172 -0.97 -24.58 -0.08
N ASP A 173 -0.19 -25.56 -0.52
CA ASP A 173 -0.03 -25.86 -1.94
C ASP A 173 -1.35 -26.32 -2.56
N GLU A 174 -2.12 -27.16 -1.87
CA GLU A 174 -3.48 -27.54 -2.27
C GLU A 174 -4.44 -26.34 -2.36
N LEU A 175 -4.44 -25.46 -1.34
CA LEU A 175 -5.26 -24.25 -1.33
C LEU A 175 -4.93 -23.33 -2.51
N VAL A 176 -3.64 -23.10 -2.75
CA VAL A 176 -3.16 -22.23 -3.82
C VAL A 176 -3.44 -22.86 -5.19
N GLU A 177 -3.29 -24.17 -5.35
CA GLU A 177 -3.64 -24.87 -6.59
C GLU A 177 -5.13 -24.74 -6.89
N LYS A 178 -5.98 -24.98 -5.89
CA LYS A 178 -7.44 -24.80 -6.03
C LYS A 178 -7.77 -23.37 -6.44
N LYS A 179 -7.17 -22.38 -5.78
CA LYS A 179 -7.40 -20.97 -6.13
C LYS A 179 -6.93 -20.64 -7.54
N TYR A 180 -5.78 -21.17 -7.95
CA TYR A 180 -5.26 -20.98 -9.29
C TYR A 180 -6.18 -21.56 -10.36
N LEU A 181 -6.67 -22.79 -10.18
CA LEU A 181 -7.60 -23.43 -11.10
C LEU A 181 -8.93 -22.68 -11.19
N GLU A 182 -9.44 -22.13 -10.08
CA GLU A 182 -10.60 -21.24 -10.05
C GLU A 182 -10.36 -20.00 -10.91
N VAL A 183 -9.22 -19.31 -10.72
CA VAL A 183 -8.86 -18.11 -11.52
C VAL A 183 -8.74 -18.44 -13.00
N VAL A 184 -8.14 -19.58 -13.35
CA VAL A 184 -8.05 -20.06 -14.75
C VAL A 184 -9.45 -20.30 -15.33
N GLY A 185 -10.34 -20.96 -14.59
CA GLY A 185 -11.72 -21.21 -15.00
C GLY A 185 -12.51 -19.93 -15.24
N GLU A 186 -12.50 -19.01 -14.28
CA GLU A 186 -13.19 -17.72 -14.41
C GLU A 186 -12.60 -16.84 -15.51
N THR A 187 -11.27 -16.87 -15.70
CA THR A 187 -10.63 -16.15 -16.82
C THR A 187 -11.08 -16.72 -18.17
N LYS A 188 -11.14 -18.04 -18.33
CA LYS A 188 -11.64 -18.67 -19.57
C LYS A 188 -13.09 -18.25 -19.88
N LYS A 189 -13.92 -18.10 -18.84
CA LYS A 189 -15.32 -17.70 -18.95
C LYS A 189 -15.50 -16.22 -19.28
N LEU A 190 -14.71 -15.34 -18.65
CA LEU A 190 -14.91 -13.88 -18.71
C LEU A 190 -14.02 -13.17 -19.73
N TYR A 191 -12.93 -13.80 -20.19
CA TYR A 191 -12.04 -13.23 -21.20
C TYR A 191 -12.52 -13.52 -22.62
N TYR A 192 -12.86 -12.47 -23.36
CA TYR A 192 -13.37 -12.56 -24.74
C TYR A 192 -12.33 -12.31 -25.83
N GLY A 193 -11.06 -12.06 -25.49
CA GLY A 193 -10.00 -11.83 -26.48
C GLY A 193 -9.78 -10.38 -26.90
N GLU A 194 -10.51 -9.43 -26.30
CA GLU A 194 -10.50 -8.02 -26.73
C GLU A 194 -9.68 -7.09 -25.82
N LYS A 195 -9.79 -7.28 -24.50
CA LYS A 195 -9.24 -6.37 -23.49
C LYS A 195 -8.01 -6.96 -22.82
N TYR A 196 -6.83 -6.41 -23.08
CA TYR A 196 -5.57 -7.00 -22.64
C TYR A 196 -5.13 -6.50 -21.27
N PHE A 197 -5.35 -5.23 -20.96
CA PHE A 197 -4.85 -4.64 -19.72
C PHE A 197 -5.92 -3.90 -18.95
N LEU A 198 -5.74 -3.90 -17.63
CA LEU A 198 -6.55 -3.17 -16.68
C LEU A 198 -5.75 -1.99 -16.13
N SER A 199 -6.32 -0.79 -16.11
CA SER A 199 -5.74 0.40 -15.49
C SER A 199 -6.81 1.19 -14.76
N LEU A 200 -6.88 1.00 -13.44
CA LEU A 200 -7.91 1.61 -12.61
C LEU A 200 -7.37 2.83 -11.88
N SER A 201 -8.00 3.97 -12.08
CA SER A 201 -7.73 5.20 -11.34
C SER A 201 -9.04 5.80 -10.90
N ARG A 202 -9.20 6.07 -9.61
CA ARG A 202 -10.39 6.72 -9.08
C ARG A 202 -10.08 8.05 -8.44
N VAL A 203 -9.16 8.08 -7.48
CA VAL A 203 -8.76 9.34 -6.85
C VAL A 203 -7.86 10.10 -7.82
N ASN A 204 -8.32 11.28 -8.24
CA ASN A 204 -7.56 12.21 -9.07
C ASN A 204 -6.27 12.62 -8.36
N ARG A 205 -5.14 12.28 -8.98
CA ARG A 205 -3.78 12.70 -8.60
C ARG A 205 -3.02 13.00 -9.89
N PRO A 206 -2.09 13.96 -9.91
CA PRO A 206 -1.41 14.39 -11.13
C PRO A 206 -0.83 13.25 -11.96
N HIS A 207 -0.10 12.32 -11.30
CA HIS A 207 0.51 11.18 -11.98
C HIS A 207 -0.50 10.16 -12.53
N ARG A 208 -1.68 10.04 -11.91
CA ARG A 208 -2.74 9.15 -12.39
C ARG A 208 -3.51 9.78 -13.54
N THR A 209 -3.72 11.09 -13.48
CA THR A 209 -4.32 11.85 -14.59
C THR A 209 -3.41 11.86 -15.80
N LEU A 210 -2.09 12.02 -15.60
CA LEU A 210 -1.08 11.83 -16.65
C LEU A 210 -1.23 10.46 -17.33
N SER A 211 -1.19 9.37 -16.54
CA SER A 211 -1.26 8.03 -17.11
C SER A 211 -2.60 7.74 -17.80
N ALA A 212 -3.71 8.22 -17.24
CA ALA A 212 -5.03 8.03 -17.83
C ALA A 212 -5.19 8.83 -19.13
N TYR A 213 -4.70 10.07 -19.17
CA TYR A 213 -4.69 10.91 -20.36
C TYR A 213 -3.87 10.27 -21.48
N GLU A 214 -2.64 9.84 -21.20
CA GLU A 214 -1.74 9.25 -22.19
C GLU A 214 -2.28 7.90 -22.70
N LEU A 215 -2.78 7.04 -21.82
CA LEU A 215 -3.41 5.79 -22.25
C LEU A 215 -4.67 6.04 -23.09
N PHE A 216 -5.50 7.04 -22.75
CA PHE A 216 -6.71 7.39 -23.49
C PHE A 216 -6.39 7.87 -24.92
N HIS A 217 -5.32 8.64 -25.10
CA HIS A 217 -4.91 9.15 -26.41
C HIS A 217 -3.97 8.18 -27.18
N SER A 218 -3.62 7.04 -26.59
CA SER A 218 -2.72 6.06 -27.21
C SER A 218 -3.43 5.14 -28.22
N GLU A 219 -2.64 4.55 -29.13
CA GLU A 219 -3.11 3.52 -30.08
C GLU A 219 -3.64 2.25 -29.39
N ILE A 220 -3.33 2.05 -28.11
CA ILE A 220 -3.73 0.87 -27.34
C ILE A 220 -4.97 1.10 -26.47
N PHE A 221 -5.57 2.29 -26.48
CA PHE A 221 -6.72 2.62 -25.64
C PHE A 221 -7.86 1.59 -25.76
N SER A 222 -8.21 1.20 -26.98
CA SER A 222 -9.28 0.25 -27.26
C SER A 222 -9.02 -1.16 -26.69
N LYS A 223 -7.76 -1.48 -26.40
CA LYS A 223 -7.33 -2.76 -25.80
C LYS A 223 -7.29 -2.73 -24.27
N GLY A 224 -7.47 -1.58 -23.65
CA GLY A 224 -7.51 -1.44 -22.19
C GLY A 224 -8.93 -1.38 -21.63
N VAL A 225 -9.06 -1.75 -20.36
CA VAL A 225 -10.14 -1.32 -19.48
C VAL A 225 -9.57 -0.23 -18.57
N LEU A 226 -10.01 1.01 -18.79
CA LEU A 226 -9.51 2.19 -18.08
C LEU A 226 -10.63 2.79 -17.23
N SER A 227 -10.30 3.20 -16.00
CA SER A 227 -11.16 4.10 -15.22
C SER A 227 -10.42 5.35 -14.78
N HIS A 228 -11.16 6.46 -14.73
CA HIS A 228 -10.71 7.75 -14.22
C HIS A 228 -11.92 8.58 -13.80
N ASP A 229 -11.90 9.16 -12.60
CA ASP A 229 -13.03 9.94 -12.08
C ASP A 229 -13.15 11.30 -12.77
N LYS A 230 -14.28 11.96 -12.59
CA LYS A 230 -14.56 13.30 -13.12
C LYS A 230 -13.51 14.29 -12.64
N ILE A 231 -13.03 15.13 -13.55
CA ILE A 231 -12.27 16.34 -13.24
C ILE A 231 -13.20 17.51 -13.52
N LYS A 232 -13.36 18.42 -12.54
CA LYS A 232 -14.17 19.63 -12.75
C LYS A 232 -13.53 20.49 -13.83
N ASN A 233 -14.26 20.78 -14.90
CA ASN A 233 -13.76 21.60 -16.00
C ASN A 233 -13.89 23.11 -15.68
N THR A 234 -13.24 23.55 -14.60
CA THR A 234 -13.10 24.97 -14.27
C THR A 234 -11.67 25.43 -14.55
N LYS A 235 -11.50 26.71 -14.94
CA LYS A 235 -10.16 27.28 -15.20
C LYS A 235 -9.19 27.04 -14.05
N GLU A 236 -9.66 27.20 -12.81
CA GLU A 236 -8.85 27.00 -11.60
C GLU A 236 -8.43 25.55 -11.41
N THR A 237 -9.36 24.59 -11.53
CA THR A 237 -9.07 23.16 -11.36
C THR A 237 -8.06 22.70 -12.42
N ILE A 238 -8.27 23.09 -13.67
CA ILE A 238 -7.41 22.71 -14.80
C ILE A 238 -6.03 23.33 -14.67
N ARG A 239 -5.93 24.61 -14.27
CA ARG A 239 -4.65 25.27 -14.01
C ARG A 239 -3.88 24.56 -12.90
N HIS A 240 -4.51 24.29 -11.76
CA HIS A 240 -3.86 23.63 -10.62
C HIS A 240 -3.36 22.22 -10.98
N LEU A 241 -4.17 21.45 -11.71
CA LEU A 241 -3.76 20.13 -12.20
C LEU A 241 -2.57 20.23 -13.16
N HIS A 242 -2.62 21.15 -14.13
CA HIS A 242 -1.56 21.36 -15.11
C HIS A 242 -0.23 21.74 -14.45
N GLU A 243 -0.25 22.61 -13.43
CA GLU A 243 0.94 23.02 -12.67
C GLU A 243 1.63 21.85 -11.94
N GLN A 244 0.90 20.79 -11.62
CA GLN A 244 1.42 19.61 -10.94
C GLN A 244 1.83 18.48 -11.90
N LEU A 245 1.52 18.58 -13.19
CA LEU A 245 1.97 17.62 -14.18
C LEU A 245 3.45 17.86 -14.53
N PRO A 246 4.20 16.80 -14.90
CA PRO A 246 5.55 16.97 -15.42
C PRO A 246 5.56 17.89 -16.66
N LYS A 247 6.36 18.96 -16.64
CA LYS A 247 6.43 19.95 -17.72
C LYS A 247 6.84 19.33 -19.06
N ASN A 248 7.69 18.32 -19.02
CA ASN A 248 8.15 17.57 -20.19
C ASN A 248 7.07 16.65 -20.81
N ALA A 249 5.88 16.54 -20.21
CA ALA A 249 4.77 15.80 -20.80
C ALA A 249 4.11 16.51 -22.00
N GLY A 250 4.32 17.82 -22.17
CA GLY A 250 3.74 18.57 -23.29
C GLY A 250 2.22 18.70 -23.28
N ILE A 251 1.55 18.31 -22.19
CA ILE A 251 0.09 18.37 -22.03
C ILE A 251 -0.31 19.80 -21.68
N THR A 252 -1.12 20.45 -22.52
CA THR A 252 -1.60 21.82 -22.27
C THR A 252 -2.86 21.85 -21.40
N GLN A 253 -3.17 23.02 -20.81
CA GLN A 253 -4.46 23.22 -20.14
C GLN A 253 -5.66 22.95 -21.07
N LYS A 254 -5.55 23.28 -22.36
CA LYS A 254 -6.59 23.01 -23.36
C LYS A 254 -6.80 21.51 -23.54
N ASP A 255 -5.73 20.73 -23.54
CA ASP A 255 -5.79 19.28 -23.64
C ASP A 255 -6.48 18.65 -22.42
N LEU A 256 -6.16 19.14 -21.21
CA LEU A 256 -6.82 18.71 -19.98
C LEU A 256 -8.30 19.10 -19.94
N SER A 257 -8.64 20.31 -20.36
CA SER A 257 -10.04 20.74 -20.49
C SER A 257 -10.80 19.84 -21.47
N LYS A 258 -10.20 19.49 -22.61
CA LYS A 258 -10.81 18.55 -23.57
C LYS A 258 -10.91 17.14 -22.99
N PHE A 259 -9.88 16.62 -22.34
CA PHE A 259 -9.92 15.31 -21.70
C PHE A 259 -11.03 15.23 -20.65
N SER A 260 -11.23 16.30 -19.86
CA SER A 260 -12.26 16.34 -18.81
C SER A 260 -13.68 16.15 -19.33
N THR A 261 -13.96 16.42 -20.62
CA THR A 261 -15.29 16.19 -21.20
C THR A 261 -15.56 14.71 -21.50
N TYR A 262 -14.52 13.87 -21.55
CA TYR A 262 -14.64 12.41 -21.68
C TYR A 262 -14.73 11.70 -20.33
N LEU A 263 -14.61 12.43 -19.21
CA LEU A 263 -14.63 11.87 -17.87
C LEU A 263 -16.05 11.84 -17.29
N PRO A 264 -16.39 10.82 -16.49
CA PRO A 264 -15.50 9.76 -16.00
C PRO A 264 -15.33 8.64 -17.02
N LEU A 265 -14.14 8.04 -17.06
CA LEU A 265 -13.96 6.74 -17.71
C LEU A 265 -14.48 5.67 -16.75
N ILE A 266 -15.47 4.90 -17.19
CA ILE A 266 -16.16 3.90 -16.38
C ILE A 266 -15.71 2.51 -16.82
N ALA A 267 -15.21 1.71 -15.87
CA ALA A 267 -14.82 0.31 -16.09
C ALA A 267 -15.93 -0.69 -15.74
N ASP A 268 -16.70 -0.42 -14.68
CA ASP A 268 -17.65 -1.37 -14.09
C ASP A 268 -18.91 -0.71 -13.47
N THR A 269 -18.77 0.41 -12.77
CA THR A 269 -19.88 1.06 -12.05
C THR A 269 -19.92 2.57 -12.23
N HIS A 270 -21.13 3.13 -12.20
CA HIS A 270 -21.38 4.57 -12.18
C HIS A 270 -21.30 5.17 -10.76
N ASP A 271 -21.09 4.35 -9.71
CA ASP A 271 -20.97 4.82 -8.32
C ASP A 271 -19.54 5.25 -7.97
N PHE A 272 -19.29 6.56 -8.08
CA PHE A 272 -18.06 7.23 -7.68
C PHE A 272 -18.06 7.77 -6.25
N LYS A 273 -19.13 7.57 -5.45
CA LYS A 273 -19.23 8.06 -4.07
C LYS A 273 -18.80 7.02 -3.02
N THR A 274 -19.07 5.73 -3.24
CA THR A 274 -18.75 4.66 -2.26
C THR A 274 -17.34 4.12 -2.44
N ASN A 275 -16.48 4.09 -1.41
CA ASN A 275 -15.12 3.53 -1.53
C ASN A 275 -15.16 2.03 -1.87
N HIS A 276 -14.96 1.70 -3.16
CA HIS A 276 -15.02 0.32 -3.64
C HIS A 276 -13.74 -0.48 -3.38
N ALA A 277 -12.75 0.09 -2.66
CA ALA A 277 -11.57 -0.66 -2.21
C ALA A 277 -11.93 -1.93 -1.43
N MET A 278 -13.11 -1.95 -0.81
CA MET A 278 -13.65 -3.09 -0.05
C MET A 278 -14.42 -4.11 -0.91
N TYR A 279 -14.72 -3.81 -2.18
CA TYR A 279 -15.43 -4.73 -3.07
C TYR A 279 -14.43 -5.58 -3.86
N LEU A 280 -14.47 -6.89 -3.62
CA LEU A 280 -13.68 -7.91 -4.32
C LEU A 280 -14.35 -8.30 -5.65
N ASN A 281 -14.69 -7.33 -6.50
CA ASN A 281 -15.20 -7.68 -7.83
C ASN A 281 -14.04 -8.15 -8.71
N ALA A 282 -13.90 -9.47 -8.84
CA ALA A 282 -12.84 -10.11 -9.59
C ALA A 282 -13.04 -10.03 -11.11
N ASN A 283 -14.22 -9.64 -11.58
CA ASN A 283 -14.61 -9.75 -13.00
C ASN A 283 -13.64 -8.98 -13.91
N LEU A 284 -13.24 -7.76 -13.53
CA LEU A 284 -12.28 -6.98 -14.31
C LEU A 284 -10.89 -7.64 -14.39
N HIS A 285 -10.46 -8.29 -13.31
CA HIS A 285 -9.19 -9.00 -13.28
C HIS A 285 -9.22 -10.28 -14.12
N HIS A 286 -10.38 -10.95 -14.19
CA HIS A 286 -10.60 -12.16 -14.99
C HIS A 286 -10.91 -11.86 -16.47
N SER A 287 -11.41 -10.67 -16.80
CA SER A 287 -11.71 -10.26 -18.17
C SER A 287 -10.56 -9.55 -18.90
N THR A 288 -9.39 -9.44 -18.25
CA THR A 288 -8.17 -8.85 -18.82
C THR A 288 -7.00 -9.84 -18.72
N LEU A 289 -5.80 -9.52 -19.24
CA LEU A 289 -4.62 -10.40 -19.20
C LEU A 289 -3.56 -9.95 -18.18
N PHE A 290 -3.39 -8.64 -18.00
CA PHE A 290 -2.47 -8.08 -17.02
C PHE A 290 -3.00 -6.75 -16.46
N GLN A 291 -2.36 -6.21 -15.43
CA GLN A 291 -2.74 -4.95 -14.82
C GLN A 291 -1.58 -3.94 -14.83
N VAL A 292 -1.91 -2.69 -15.13
CA VAL A 292 -1.06 -1.52 -14.87
C VAL A 292 -1.57 -0.89 -13.57
N VAL A 293 -0.83 -1.10 -12.49
CA VAL A 293 -1.22 -0.68 -11.14
C VAL A 293 -0.81 0.77 -10.93
N GLY A 294 -1.77 1.69 -10.93
CA GLY A 294 -1.53 3.09 -10.57
C GLY A 294 -1.45 3.28 -9.05
N GLU A 295 -0.25 3.32 -8.49
CA GLU A 295 -0.03 3.39 -7.05
C GLU A 295 -0.39 4.76 -6.44
N THR A 296 -0.43 4.79 -5.11
CA THR A 296 -0.80 5.97 -4.31
C THR A 296 0.24 7.09 -4.40
N PHE A 297 1.51 6.74 -4.33
CA PHE A 297 2.61 7.70 -4.42
C PHE A 297 3.47 7.45 -5.65
N ILE A 298 4.09 8.51 -6.13
CA ILE A 298 5.09 8.47 -7.20
C ILE A 298 6.44 9.07 -6.81
N ASN A 299 6.39 9.97 -5.84
CA ASN A 299 7.55 10.51 -5.15
C ASN A 299 7.94 9.55 -4.02
N ASP A 300 9.23 9.30 -3.86
CA ASP A 300 9.82 8.55 -2.74
C ASP A 300 10.49 9.46 -1.71
N TRP A 301 10.38 10.79 -1.88
CA TRP A 301 10.97 11.81 -1.02
C TRP A 301 12.45 11.53 -0.74
N ASP A 302 13.26 11.44 -1.80
CA ASP A 302 14.69 11.11 -1.70
C ASP A 302 14.94 9.75 -1.03
N CYS A 303 14.22 8.74 -1.49
CA CYS A 303 14.29 7.36 -1.01
C CYS A 303 13.91 7.15 0.47
N THR A 304 13.17 8.10 1.06
CA THR A 304 12.69 8.03 2.46
C THR A 304 11.26 7.53 2.58
N SER A 305 10.60 7.20 1.47
CA SER A 305 9.30 6.54 1.44
C SER A 305 9.29 5.36 0.48
N ARG A 306 8.72 4.25 0.94
CA ARG A 306 8.43 3.06 0.16
C ARG A 306 7.09 2.49 0.57
N PHE A 307 6.12 2.51 -0.32
CA PHE A 307 4.74 2.17 0.04
C PHE A 307 3.99 1.45 -1.09
N TRP A 308 3.29 0.38 -0.71
CA TRP A 308 2.32 -0.29 -1.57
C TRP A 308 0.94 -0.25 -0.94
N SER A 309 -0.05 0.08 -1.76
CA SER A 309 -1.44 0.09 -1.33
C SER A 309 -2.14 -1.21 -1.71
N GLU A 310 -3.44 -1.29 -1.42
CA GLU A 310 -4.28 -2.44 -1.78
C GLU A 310 -4.30 -2.75 -3.27
N LYS A 311 -3.88 -1.80 -4.11
CA LYS A 311 -3.93 -1.90 -5.57
C LYS A 311 -2.93 -2.92 -6.08
N THR A 312 -1.70 -2.89 -5.58
CA THR A 312 -0.67 -3.89 -5.91
C THR A 312 -1.09 -5.28 -5.43
N PHE A 313 -1.51 -5.39 -4.17
CA PHE A 313 -1.89 -6.68 -3.59
C PHE A 313 -3.16 -7.27 -4.21
N ARG A 314 -4.02 -6.45 -4.82
CA ARG A 314 -5.21 -6.92 -5.54
C ARG A 314 -4.85 -7.71 -6.80
N SER A 315 -3.82 -7.29 -7.54
CA SER A 315 -3.32 -8.05 -8.69
C SER A 315 -2.80 -9.42 -8.24
N ILE A 316 -2.09 -9.48 -7.12
CA ILE A 316 -1.57 -10.72 -6.53
C ILE A 316 -2.73 -11.62 -6.06
N PHE A 317 -3.69 -11.07 -5.33
CA PHE A 317 -4.87 -11.79 -4.84
C PHE A 317 -5.68 -12.44 -5.96
N HIS A 318 -5.83 -11.76 -7.10
CA HIS A 318 -6.52 -12.30 -8.28
C HIS A 318 -5.60 -13.08 -9.24
N MET A 319 -4.36 -13.37 -8.83
CA MET A 319 -3.36 -14.07 -9.64
C MET A 319 -3.26 -13.51 -11.07
N GLN A 320 -3.18 -12.18 -11.18
CA GLN A 320 -3.04 -11.46 -12.43
C GLN A 320 -1.62 -10.87 -12.54
N PRO A 321 -0.88 -11.12 -13.64
CA PRO A 321 0.39 -10.44 -13.92
C PRO A 321 0.24 -8.92 -13.91
N PHE A 322 1.25 -8.19 -13.43
CA PHE A 322 1.15 -6.74 -13.29
C PHE A 322 2.47 -5.97 -13.46
N LEU A 323 2.32 -4.68 -13.74
CA LEU A 323 3.35 -3.64 -13.75
C LEU A 323 2.90 -2.49 -12.85
N ILE A 324 3.76 -2.00 -11.96
CA ILE A 324 3.45 -0.87 -11.08
C ILE A 324 3.89 0.45 -11.73
N TRP A 325 2.92 1.36 -11.87
CA TRP A 325 3.12 2.79 -12.08
C TRP A 325 3.09 3.49 -10.71
N GLY A 326 4.28 3.78 -10.15
CA GLY A 326 4.43 4.30 -8.78
C GLY A 326 5.84 4.82 -8.50
N GLN A 327 6.28 4.73 -7.25
CA GLN A 327 7.61 5.17 -6.79
C GLN A 327 8.77 4.46 -7.52
N PRO A 328 10.00 5.05 -7.54
CA PRO A 328 11.15 4.38 -8.14
C PRO A 328 11.41 3.04 -7.46
N ASN A 329 11.75 2.04 -8.25
CA ASN A 329 11.98 0.66 -7.82
C ASN A 329 10.77 -0.01 -7.15
N ALA A 330 9.55 0.51 -7.30
CA ALA A 330 8.36 -0.05 -6.66
C ALA A 330 8.06 -1.49 -7.11
N ASN A 331 8.49 -1.90 -8.31
CA ASN A 331 8.36 -3.30 -8.74
C ASN A 331 9.46 -4.14 -8.08
N LYS A 332 10.73 -3.81 -8.29
CA LYS A 332 11.89 -4.59 -7.81
C LYS A 332 11.94 -4.71 -6.29
N HIS A 333 11.57 -3.67 -5.54
CA HIS A 333 11.56 -3.73 -4.08
C HIS A 333 10.53 -4.71 -3.50
N LEU A 334 9.55 -5.21 -4.27
CA LEU A 334 8.71 -6.31 -3.79
C LEU A 334 9.53 -7.58 -3.51
N GLN A 335 10.66 -7.77 -4.19
CA GLN A 335 11.55 -8.92 -4.00
C GLN A 335 12.18 -8.93 -2.60
N ASP A 336 12.39 -7.75 -2.00
CA ASP A 336 12.88 -7.61 -0.61
C ASP A 336 11.91 -8.26 0.39
N TYR A 337 10.63 -8.40 0.03
CA TYR A 337 9.57 -8.99 0.84
C TYR A 337 9.17 -10.40 0.38
N GLY A 338 9.99 -11.02 -0.48
CA GLY A 338 9.82 -12.40 -0.93
C GLY A 338 8.97 -12.60 -2.18
N TYR A 339 8.42 -11.53 -2.77
CA TYR A 339 7.68 -11.62 -4.03
C TYR A 339 8.60 -11.83 -5.24
N LYS A 340 8.03 -12.29 -6.35
CA LYS A 340 8.69 -12.50 -7.64
C LYS A 340 8.05 -11.65 -8.72
N LEU A 341 8.86 -11.20 -9.66
CA LEU A 341 8.45 -10.43 -10.83
C LEU A 341 8.11 -11.35 -12.01
N TYR A 342 7.47 -10.76 -13.04
CA TYR A 342 7.07 -11.46 -14.25
C TYR A 342 8.11 -11.25 -15.37
N ASP A 343 9.37 -11.60 -15.10
CA ASP A 343 10.52 -11.27 -15.97
C ASP A 343 10.45 -11.88 -17.38
N LYS A 344 9.65 -12.94 -17.58
CA LYS A 344 9.43 -13.52 -18.93
C LYS A 344 8.37 -12.74 -19.72
N MET A 345 7.62 -11.87 -19.05
CA MET A 345 6.49 -11.12 -19.61
C MET A 345 6.84 -9.65 -19.85
N PHE A 346 7.59 -9.04 -18.92
CA PHE A 346 7.86 -7.61 -18.93
C PHE A 346 9.33 -7.28 -18.72
N ASP A 347 9.76 -6.18 -19.34
CA ASP A 347 11.03 -5.52 -19.04
C ASP A 347 10.82 -4.50 -17.91
N TYR A 348 11.59 -4.61 -16.82
CA TYR A 348 11.55 -3.70 -15.68
C TYR A 348 12.64 -2.62 -15.73
N SER A 349 13.23 -2.35 -16.89
CA SER A 349 14.24 -1.29 -17.09
C SER A 349 13.75 0.12 -16.70
N PHE A 350 12.44 0.37 -16.78
CA PHE A 350 11.83 1.63 -16.37
C PHE A 350 11.83 1.86 -14.85
N ASP A 351 11.89 0.79 -14.05
CA ASP A 351 11.49 0.84 -12.64
C ASP A 351 12.40 1.77 -11.81
N ALA A 352 13.71 1.78 -12.11
CA ALA A 352 14.70 2.60 -11.41
C ALA A 352 14.77 4.06 -11.89
N GLU A 353 14.05 4.43 -12.96
CA GLU A 353 14.08 5.79 -13.49
C GLU A 353 13.45 6.78 -12.48
N ARG A 354 14.20 7.84 -12.16
CA ARG A 354 13.82 8.85 -11.16
C ARG A 354 13.02 9.98 -11.78
N ASP A 355 13.26 10.32 -13.05
CA ASP A 355 12.41 11.29 -13.75
C ASP A 355 11.02 10.69 -13.97
N THR A 356 10.02 11.34 -13.36
CA THR A 356 8.65 10.80 -13.31
C THR A 356 8.07 10.59 -14.70
N TYR A 357 8.22 11.57 -15.62
CA TYR A 357 7.65 11.44 -16.96
C TYR A 357 8.42 10.42 -17.80
N ARG A 358 9.76 10.44 -17.78
CA ARG A 358 10.58 9.48 -18.51
C ARG A 358 10.26 8.05 -18.08
N ARG A 359 10.09 7.81 -16.78
CA ARG A 359 9.64 6.51 -16.26
C ARG A 359 8.28 6.12 -16.81
N TRP A 360 7.32 7.03 -16.82
CA TRP A 360 6.00 6.78 -17.44
C TRP A 360 6.13 6.44 -18.93
N SER A 361 6.90 7.23 -19.70
CA SER A 361 7.08 7.01 -21.13
C SER A 361 7.73 5.64 -21.42
N MET A 362 8.71 5.23 -20.60
CA MET A 362 9.32 3.90 -20.70
C MET A 362 8.30 2.80 -20.38
N LEU A 363 7.52 2.94 -19.31
CA LEU A 363 6.46 2.00 -18.94
C LEU A 363 5.39 1.91 -20.04
N LEU A 364 4.91 3.04 -20.57
CA LEU A 364 3.95 3.09 -21.67
C LEU A 364 4.48 2.38 -22.92
N LYS A 365 5.77 2.53 -23.23
CA LYS A 365 6.42 1.78 -24.33
C LYS A 365 6.37 0.27 -24.10
N ILE A 366 6.62 -0.19 -22.86
CA ILE A 366 6.54 -1.61 -22.50
C ILE A 366 5.11 -2.14 -22.63
N ILE A 367 4.11 -1.39 -22.15
CA ILE A 367 2.69 -1.74 -22.29
C ILE A 367 2.31 -1.83 -23.77
N THR A 368 2.69 -0.83 -24.58
CA THR A 368 2.42 -0.80 -26.02
C THR A 368 3.06 -1.98 -26.75
N ASN A 369 4.31 -2.31 -26.45
CA ASN A 369 4.99 -3.47 -27.04
C ASN A 369 4.31 -4.79 -26.64
N THR A 370 3.86 -4.90 -25.40
CA THR A 370 3.12 -6.06 -24.91
C THR A 370 1.79 -6.20 -25.66
N VAL A 371 1.03 -5.12 -25.82
CA VAL A 371 -0.22 -5.11 -26.59
C VAL A 371 0.02 -5.48 -28.06
N LYS A 372 1.09 -4.95 -28.68
CA LYS A 372 1.47 -5.31 -30.06
C LYS A 372 1.80 -6.80 -30.21
N ARG A 373 2.45 -7.40 -29.22
CA ARG A 373 2.71 -8.86 -29.18
C ARG A 373 1.40 -9.64 -29.06
N LEU A 374 0.51 -9.23 -28.16
CA LEU A 374 -0.79 -9.87 -27.93
C LEU A 374 -1.74 -9.75 -29.14
N ASN A 375 -1.71 -8.64 -29.88
CA ASN A 375 -2.51 -8.50 -31.11
C ASN A 375 -2.15 -9.53 -32.19
N LYS A 376 -0.98 -10.16 -32.11
CA LYS A 376 -0.52 -11.21 -33.05
C LYS A 376 -0.88 -12.63 -32.59
N MET A 377 -1.57 -12.75 -31.46
CA MET A 377 -1.88 -14.03 -30.81
C MET A 377 -3.38 -14.34 -30.89
N SER A 378 -3.73 -15.62 -30.96
CA SER A 378 -5.10 -16.09 -30.79
C SER A 378 -5.57 -15.92 -29.33
N LYS A 379 -6.88 -16.06 -29.11
CA LYS A 379 -7.46 -16.07 -27.76
C LYS A 379 -6.85 -17.16 -26.88
N GLU A 380 -6.62 -18.35 -27.41
CA GLU A 380 -6.00 -19.48 -26.71
C GLU A 380 -4.56 -19.15 -26.32
N GLU A 381 -3.82 -18.49 -27.22
CA GLU A 381 -2.47 -18.02 -26.95
C GLU A 381 -2.42 -16.90 -25.90
N HIS A 382 -3.42 -16.01 -25.85
CA HIS A 382 -3.56 -15.04 -24.76
C HIS A 382 -3.68 -15.70 -23.40
N LEU A 383 -4.52 -16.75 -23.30
CA LEU A 383 -4.69 -17.49 -22.06
C LEU A 383 -3.40 -18.21 -21.66
N LYS A 384 -2.69 -18.81 -22.62
CA LYS A 384 -1.36 -19.38 -22.38
C LYS A 384 -0.38 -18.31 -21.92
N TRP A 385 -0.39 -17.12 -22.52
CA TRP A 385 0.48 -16.00 -22.15
C TRP A 385 0.21 -15.50 -20.73
N ARG A 386 -1.05 -15.30 -20.33
CA ARG A 386 -1.41 -14.85 -18.98
C ARG A 386 -0.91 -15.79 -17.89
N PHE A 387 -0.96 -17.09 -18.14
CA PHE A 387 -0.61 -18.12 -17.17
C PHE A 387 0.77 -18.76 -17.41
N GLN A 388 1.59 -18.20 -18.30
CA GLN A 388 2.91 -18.78 -18.66
C GLN A 388 3.91 -18.81 -17.49
N GLN A 389 3.71 -17.96 -16.48
CA GLN A 389 4.48 -17.93 -15.23
C GLN A 389 3.60 -18.32 -14.04
N GLN A 390 2.86 -19.42 -14.15
CA GLN A 390 1.98 -19.90 -13.07
C GLN A 390 2.71 -20.13 -11.73
N ASP A 391 3.99 -20.48 -11.78
CA ASP A 391 4.86 -20.64 -10.63
C ASP A 391 5.04 -19.31 -9.87
N VAL A 392 5.22 -18.20 -10.59
CA VAL A 392 5.29 -16.85 -10.01
C VAL A 392 3.95 -16.43 -9.42
N LEU A 393 2.84 -16.68 -10.13
CA LEU A 393 1.49 -16.36 -9.65
C LEU A 393 1.18 -17.09 -8.33
N LYS A 394 1.42 -18.40 -8.29
CA LYS A 394 1.22 -19.24 -7.10
C LYS A 394 2.17 -18.83 -5.97
N HIS A 395 3.45 -18.57 -6.27
CA HIS A 395 4.44 -18.11 -5.29
C HIS A 395 4.03 -16.79 -4.63
N ASN A 396 3.67 -15.78 -5.42
CA ASN A 396 3.26 -14.47 -4.90
C ASN A 396 2.02 -14.57 -4.02
N TYR A 397 1.04 -15.41 -4.41
CA TYR A 397 -0.13 -15.67 -3.56
C TYR A 397 0.25 -16.33 -2.23
N LYS A 398 1.16 -17.31 -2.24
CA LYS A 398 1.67 -17.96 -1.00
C LYS A 398 2.38 -16.96 -0.08
N VAL A 399 3.22 -16.09 -0.62
CA VAL A 399 3.91 -15.02 0.15
C VAL A 399 2.88 -14.12 0.81
N MET A 400 1.90 -13.63 0.04
CA MET A 400 0.82 -12.79 0.54
C MET A 400 0.01 -13.51 1.63
N TYR A 401 -0.30 -14.80 1.46
CA TYR A 401 -1.05 -15.60 2.44
C TYR A 401 -0.26 -15.84 3.74
N ARG A 402 1.05 -16.08 3.63
CA ARG A 402 1.92 -16.38 4.78
C ARG A 402 2.34 -15.14 5.56
N GLU A 403 2.46 -13.97 4.94
CA GLU A 403 2.87 -12.69 5.55
C GLU A 403 4.13 -12.80 6.43
N ASP A 404 5.11 -13.61 6.01
CA ASP A 404 6.28 -13.95 6.83
C ASP A 404 7.07 -12.71 7.28
N HIS A 405 7.21 -11.72 6.40
CA HIS A 405 7.87 -10.44 6.74
C HIS A 405 7.15 -9.73 7.90
N THR A 406 5.84 -9.55 7.80
CA THR A 406 5.01 -8.90 8.84
C THR A 406 5.15 -9.64 10.16
N LYS A 407 5.04 -10.98 10.15
CA LYS A 407 5.20 -11.81 11.34
C LYS A 407 6.57 -11.66 11.99
N GLN A 408 7.63 -11.57 11.19
CA GLN A 408 8.99 -11.32 11.68
C GLN A 408 9.08 -9.94 12.34
N ALA A 409 8.59 -8.89 11.67
CA ALA A 409 8.62 -7.53 12.20
C ALA A 409 7.96 -7.45 13.59
N PHE A 410 6.76 -8.02 13.75
CA PHE A 410 6.07 -8.04 15.05
C PHE A 410 6.74 -8.94 16.09
N LYS A 411 7.35 -10.07 15.68
CA LYS A 411 8.16 -10.91 16.58
C LYS A 411 9.33 -10.12 17.17
N LYS A 412 10.08 -9.38 16.35
CA LYS A 412 11.20 -8.54 16.82
C LYS A 412 10.72 -7.51 17.83
N LEU A 413 9.59 -6.84 17.54
CA LEU A 413 9.01 -5.86 18.45
C LEU A 413 8.62 -6.50 19.79
N VAL A 414 7.89 -7.61 19.80
CA VAL A 414 7.52 -8.33 21.04
C VAL A 414 8.74 -8.66 21.88
N PHE A 415 9.80 -9.22 21.28
CA PHE A 415 11.03 -9.54 21.99
C PHE A 415 11.80 -8.32 22.50
N LYS A 416 11.58 -7.14 21.91
CA LYS A 416 12.12 -5.89 22.42
C LYS A 416 11.32 -5.35 23.61
N LEU A 417 10.00 -5.53 23.63
CA LEU A 417 9.11 -5.00 24.67
C LEU A 417 9.12 -5.80 25.99
N ILE A 418 9.55 -7.06 25.95
CA ILE A 418 9.63 -7.94 27.14
C ILE A 418 11.01 -7.94 27.80
N LYS A 419 12.01 -7.32 27.18
CA LYS A 419 13.32 -7.06 27.79
C LYS A 419 13.20 -5.88 28.74
#